data_AF-A0A357HZ11-F1
#
_entry.id   AF-A0A357HZ11-F1
#
_cell.length_a   1.000
_cell.length_b   1.000
_cell.length_c   1.000
_cell.angle_alpha   90.00
_cell.angle_beta   90.00
_cell.angle_gamma   90.00
#
_symmetry.space_group_name_H-M   'P 1'
#
loop_
_entity.id
_entity.type
_entity.pdbx_description
1 polymer ?
#
loop_
_entity_poly.entity_id
_entity_poly.type
_entity_poly.pdbx_seq_one_letter_code
_entity_poly.pdbx_strand_id
1 'polypeptide(L)' 'DRPALGQLFADFASSRGDLAFTKNSQFIGILTDSEHAVVINDFLASAVTQLNANFNTEENAATIDRLRDRVQQLPAKIR' A
#
# COMPACT_ATOMS: atom_id res chain seq x y z
N ASP A 1 16.85 -12.27 -22.65
CA ASP A 1 15.63 -11.45 -22.54
C ASP A 1 15.31 -11.10 -21.11
N ARG A 2 15.11 -9.81 -20.81
CA ARG A 2 14.57 -9.37 -19.52
C ARG A 2 13.05 -9.46 -19.61
N PRO A 3 12.36 -10.16 -18.70
CA PRO A 3 10.90 -10.22 -18.76
C PRO A 3 10.35 -8.80 -18.71
N ALA A 4 9.43 -8.49 -19.63
CA ALA A 4 8.67 -7.26 -19.58
C ALA A 4 7.94 -7.19 -18.24
N LEU A 5 7.90 -6.01 -17.62
CA LEU A 5 7.31 -5.81 -16.28
C LEU A 5 5.92 -6.48 -16.14
N GLY A 6 5.13 -6.55 -17.22
CA GLY A 6 3.83 -7.24 -17.23
C GLY A 6 3.88 -8.74 -16.89
N GLN A 7 4.94 -9.46 -17.23
CA GLN A 7 5.06 -10.90 -16.88
C GLN A 7 5.34 -11.14 -15.39
N LEU A 8 5.85 -10.15 -14.65
CA LEU A 8 6.06 -10.27 -13.20
C LEU A 8 4.74 -10.10 -12.40
N PHE A 9 3.69 -9.57 -13.02
CA PHE A 9 2.41 -9.29 -12.37
C PHE A 9 1.27 -10.22 -12.81
N ALA A 10 1.44 -10.98 -13.89
CA ALA A 10 0.37 -11.78 -14.51
C ALA A 10 -0.08 -13.04 -13.74
N ASP A 11 0.72 -13.53 -12.77
CA ASP A 11 0.39 -14.74 -12.00
C ASP A 11 -0.27 -14.45 -10.64
N PHE A 12 -0.50 -13.17 -10.30
CA PHE A 12 -1.33 -12.84 -9.15
C PHE A 12 -2.79 -12.94 -9.58
N ALA A 13 -3.57 -13.78 -8.89
CA ALA A 13 -5.02 -13.80 -8.97
C ALA A 13 -5.57 -12.45 -8.47
N SER A 14 -5.41 -11.43 -9.31
CA SER A 14 -5.55 -10.03 -8.95
C SER A 14 -7.03 -9.74 -8.72
N SER A 15 -7.35 -9.43 -7.48
CA SER A 15 -8.58 -8.70 -7.20
C SER A 15 -8.32 -7.22 -7.48
N ARG A 16 -9.36 -6.47 -7.88
CA ARG A 16 -9.24 -5.01 -8.00
C ARG A 16 -8.89 -4.47 -6.61
N GLY A 17 -7.76 -3.75 -6.49
CA GLY A 17 -7.33 -3.16 -5.23
C GLY A 17 -6.16 -3.86 -4.54
N ASP A 18 -5.57 -4.90 -5.15
CA ASP A 18 -4.35 -5.51 -4.63
C ASP A 18 -3.17 -4.51 -4.64
N LEU A 19 -2.31 -4.58 -3.63
CA LEU A 19 -1.13 -3.72 -3.52
C LEU A 19 0.03 -4.28 -4.36
N ALA A 20 0.67 -3.41 -5.14
CA ALA A 20 1.82 -3.76 -5.96
C ALA A 20 3.14 -3.41 -5.23
N PHE A 21 4.06 -4.38 -5.20
CA PHE A 21 5.38 -4.24 -4.62
C PHE A 21 6.47 -4.65 -5.61
N THR A 22 7.64 -4.04 -5.48
CA THR A 22 8.86 -4.48 -6.17
C THR A 22 9.46 -5.73 -5.53
N LYS A 23 10.46 -6.32 -6.18
CA LYS A 23 11.22 -7.47 -5.65
C LYS A 23 11.94 -7.19 -4.31
N ASN A 24 12.25 -5.94 -4.01
CA ASN A 24 12.83 -5.53 -2.72
C ASN A 24 11.76 -5.06 -1.71
N SER A 25 10.50 -5.47 -1.89
CA SER A 25 9.37 -5.17 -1.00
C SER A 25 9.04 -3.67 -0.89
N GLN A 26 9.41 -2.86 -1.88
CA GLN A 26 9.02 -1.45 -1.93
C GLN A 26 7.61 -1.34 -2.51
N PHE A 27 6.74 -0.61 -1.81
CA PHE A 27 5.41 -0.28 -2.31
C PHE A 27 5.53 0.66 -3.52
N ILE A 28 4.80 0.35 -4.59
CA ILE A 28 4.83 1.13 -5.85
C ILE A 28 3.45 1.49 -6.38
N GLY A 29 2.37 0.94 -5.86
CA GLY A 29 1.04 1.25 -6.39
C GLY A 29 -0.03 0.23 -6.08
N ILE A 30 -1.14 0.34 -6.81
CA ILE A 30 -2.33 -0.50 -6.65
C ILE A 30 -2.70 -1.10 -8.02
N LEU A 31 -3.03 -2.38 -8.04
CA LEU A 31 -3.58 -3.06 -9.21
C LEU A 31 -5.04 -2.63 -9.41
N THR A 32 -5.35 -2.10 -10.58
CA THR A 32 -6.73 -1.74 -10.94
C THR A 32 -7.48 -2.91 -11.57
N ASP A 33 -6.73 -3.86 -12.14
CA ASP A 33 -7.17 -5.16 -12.64
C ASP A 33 -5.94 -6.07 -12.85
N SER A 34 -6.12 -7.21 -13.50
CA SER A 34 -5.07 -8.21 -13.74
C SER A 34 -3.96 -7.76 -14.69
N GLU A 35 -4.16 -6.69 -15.46
CA GLU A 35 -3.23 -6.22 -16.49
C GLU A 35 -2.72 -4.79 -16.25
N HIS A 36 -3.43 -4.00 -15.43
CA HIS A 36 -3.16 -2.58 -15.21
C HIS A 36 -2.89 -2.25 -13.75
N ALA A 37 -1.94 -1.33 -13.54
CA ALA A 37 -1.59 -0.80 -12.23
C ALA A 37 -1.51 0.73 -12.27
N VAL A 38 -1.98 1.37 -11.19
CA VAL A 38 -1.73 2.79 -10.92
C VAL A 38 -0.46 2.89 -10.07
N VAL A 39 0.56 3.52 -10.64
CA VAL A 39 1.83 3.77 -9.95
C VAL A 39 1.71 4.98 -9.04
N ILE A 40 2.12 4.83 -7.79
CA ILE A 40 2.23 5.92 -6.83
C ILE A 40 3.71 6.25 -6.68
N ASN A 41 4.14 7.32 -7.34
CA ASN A 41 5.51 7.83 -7.20
C ASN A 41 5.66 8.52 -5.85
N ASP A 42 6.86 8.41 -5.27
CA ASP A 42 7.25 9.09 -4.03
C ASP A 42 6.26 8.86 -2.88
N PHE A 43 5.88 7.60 -2.64
CA PHE A 43 4.99 7.25 -1.52
C PHE A 43 5.60 7.66 -0.18
N LEU A 44 5.04 8.68 0.44
CA LEU A 44 5.40 9.16 1.77
C LEU A 44 4.50 8.49 2.82
N ALA A 45 5.05 7.49 3.50
CA ALA A 45 4.35 6.80 4.57
C ALA A 45 3.97 7.78 5.70
N SER A 46 2.67 7.86 6.02
CA SER A 46 2.18 8.70 7.12
C SER A 46 2.48 8.10 8.50
N ALA A 47 2.77 6.80 8.57
CA ALA A 47 3.14 6.06 9.77
C ALA A 47 3.87 4.76 9.38
N VAL A 48 4.69 4.22 10.29
CA VAL A 48 5.34 2.91 10.15
C VAL A 48 5.17 2.14 11.46
N THR A 49 4.62 0.94 11.39
CA THR A 49 4.52 0.03 12.55
C THR A 49 5.51 -1.11 12.37
N GLN A 50 6.31 -1.39 13.41
CA GLN A 50 7.19 -2.56 13.43
C GLN A 50 6.45 -3.77 13.98
N LEU A 51 6.31 -4.83 13.17
CA LEU A 51 5.62 -6.08 13.55
C LEU A 51 6.58 -7.14 14.13
N ASN A 52 7.69 -6.71 14.71
CA ASN A 52 8.72 -7.60 15.27
C ASN A 52 8.55 -7.76 16.80
N ALA A 53 9.57 -8.30 17.47
CA ALA A 53 9.56 -8.48 18.92
C ALA A 53 9.40 -7.17 19.72
N ASN A 54 9.60 -6.00 19.09
CA ASN A 54 9.40 -4.68 19.68
C ASN A 54 8.01 -4.10 19.39
N PHE A 55 7.05 -4.91 18.91
CA PHE A 55 5.70 -4.43 18.66
C PHE A 55 5.05 -3.93 19.94
N ASN A 56 4.64 -2.66 19.93
CA ASN A 56 3.91 -2.02 21.02
C ASN A 56 2.45 -1.80 20.61
N THR A 57 1.54 -2.51 21.28
CA THR A 57 0.10 -2.45 21.00
C THR A 57 -0.49 -1.06 21.23
N GLU A 58 -0.06 -0.35 22.28
CA GLU A 58 -0.60 0.97 22.63
C GLU A 58 -0.17 2.03 21.61
N GLU A 59 1.11 2.04 21.24
CA GLU A 59 1.64 2.93 20.21
C GLU A 59 1.00 2.67 18.84
N ASN A 60 0.78 1.39 18.51
CA ASN A 60 0.10 1.03 17.28
C ASN A 60 -1.37 1.48 17.28
N ALA A 61 -2.09 1.31 18.40
CA ALA A 61 -3.48 1.78 18.51
C ALA A 61 -3.56 3.32 18.33
N ALA A 62 -2.69 4.07 19.00
CA ALA A 62 -2.59 5.52 18.84
C ALA A 62 -2.26 5.93 17.40
N THR A 63 -1.41 5.15 16.71
CA THR A 63 -1.10 5.35 15.30
C THR A 63 -2.33 5.17 14.41
N ILE A 64 -3.10 4.10 14.63
CA ILE A 64 -4.32 3.81 13.85
C ILE A 64 -5.38 4.90 14.08
N ASP A 65 -5.58 5.34 15.31
CA ASP A 65 -6.56 6.40 15.61
C ASP A 65 -6.18 7.72 14.93
N ARG A 66 -4.90 8.13 14.99
CA ARG A 66 -4.41 9.30 14.26
C ARG A 66 -4.63 9.20 12.74
N LEU A 67 -4.44 8.02 12.16
CA LEU A 67 -4.69 7.81 10.73
C LEU A 67 -6.20 7.91 10.41
N ARG A 68 -7.06 7.36 11.26
CA ARG A 68 -8.52 7.49 11.14
C ARG A 68 -8.96 8.96 11.19
N ASP A 69 -8.46 9.71 12.17
CA ASP A 69 -8.79 11.13 12.32
C ASP A 69 -8.39 11.93 11.07
N ARG A 70 -7.23 11.64 10.49
CA ARG A 70 -6.78 12.26 9.24
C ARG A 70 -7.72 11.97 8.06
N VAL A 71 -8.22 10.74 7.94
CA VAL A 71 -9.21 10.39 6.91
C VAL A 71 -10.53 11.13 7.14
N GLN A 72 -10.97 11.26 8.39
CA GLN A 72 -12.21 11.97 8.73
C GLN A 72 -12.13 13.47 8.45
N GLN A 73 -10.93 14.05 8.50
CA GLN A 73 -10.68 15.46 8.16
C GLN A 73 -10.63 15.73 6.64
N LEU A 74 -10.65 14.69 5.80
CA LEU A 74 -10.67 14.88 4.34
C LEU A 74 -12.01 15.49 3.88
N PRO A 75 -12.00 16.29 2.79
CA PRO A 75 -13.23 16.80 2.20
C PRO A 75 -14.20 15.66 1.85
N ALA A 76 -15.50 15.89 2.01
CA ALA A 76 -16.54 14.87 1.80
C ALA A 76 -16.57 14.25 0.38
N LYS A 77 -15.90 14.87 -0.60
CA LYS A 77 -15.75 14.33 -1.96
C LYS A 77 -14.68 13.23 -2.06
N ILE A 78 -13.75 13.18 -1.10
CA ILE A 78 -12.60 12.28 -1.04
C ILE A 78 -12.78 11.19 0.01
N ARG A 79 -13.42 11.53 1.14
CA ARG A 79 -13.82 10.57 2.18
C ARG A 79 -14.92 9.65 1.66
#